data_AF-A0A945UUY5-F1
#
_entry.id   AF-A0A945UUY5-F1
#
_cell.length_a   1.000
_cell.length_b   1.000
_cell.length_c   1.000
_cell.angle_alpha   90.00
_cell.angle_beta   90.00
_cell.angle_gamma   90.00
#
_symmetry.space_group_name_H-M   'P 1'
#
loop_
_entity.id
_entity.type
_entity.pdbx_description
1 polymer ?
#
loop_
_entity_poly.entity_id
_entity_poly.type
_entity_poly.pdbx_seq_one_letter_code
_entity_poly.pdbx_strand_id
1 'polypeptide(L)'
;MRNKIGRVLIGIIFLHVAGIFELTAVEEKPNGERGSDDWIASEYGSGRTAKDMQTAFASKGFAWLSGSPADNEKLSIGKNAQLFGFVALRYQSGRAANRGALGRAFHGIATDAQRALLEKAVMEEIPRLAAWWTVREQMLRLLEIHLYEGGEIDTAGLEELGARFGEIGGQVALTEARAFAAMEDLLSDTQRQTLAQWRQDPEQAIGPGNDHRIRSEALDRNELKQLEDLFAKNFSWITGEPADSRIIPLGQPAQFFGFVSIRQKSGHAANRGQIAKSFLAMLTHHQKTILRTAVSDSEGSIADFLRVRDAILNQLQLLRDDAESFDAEAYAKLSRELGILEINVAVVEARAYRRIRENMTPRQIARMMDLRGEYIMDPSQIEMLDAEKRGEALYILCTGCHGVVGQRESLQLGPSLVDIVGRPIAAVDGYAYSNALKNLASSGQVWTPEQLNLFLVAPKQMAPGTKMEFTGLLQAEDRAALIGYLDKL
;
A
#
# COMPACT_ATOMS: atom_id res chain seq x y z
N MET A 1 -26.69 -65.58 -21.41
CA MET A 1 -28.02 -65.28 -22.00
C MET A 1 -28.02 -63.81 -22.39
N ARG A 2 -27.99 -63.50 -23.70
CA ARG A 2 -29.08 -62.79 -24.45
C ARG A 2 -29.51 -61.47 -23.80
N ASN A 3 -29.64 -60.31 -24.44
CA ASN A 3 -29.60 -59.85 -25.84
C ASN A 3 -29.85 -58.31 -25.74
N LYS A 4 -29.09 -57.42 -26.39
CA LYS A 4 -29.36 -56.77 -27.70
C LYS A 4 -30.39 -55.61 -27.72
N ILE A 5 -29.94 -54.49 -28.33
CA ILE A 5 -30.65 -53.58 -29.28
C ILE A 5 -31.58 -52.50 -28.65
N GLY A 6 -31.59 -51.22 -29.07
CA GLY A 6 -30.83 -50.57 -30.15
C GLY A 6 -31.27 -49.14 -30.54
N ARG A 7 -30.81 -48.73 -31.74
CA ARG A 7 -31.24 -47.65 -32.70
C ARG A 7 -30.96 -46.19 -32.29
N VAL A 8 -30.19 -45.36 -33.01
CA VAL A 8 -29.92 -45.06 -34.46
C VAL A 8 -30.87 -44.02 -35.09
N LEU A 9 -30.26 -42.87 -35.43
CA LEU A 9 -30.52 -41.84 -36.47
C LEU A 9 -31.87 -41.12 -36.57
N ILE A 10 -31.81 -39.77 -36.48
CA ILE A 10 -32.38 -38.85 -37.47
C ILE A 10 -31.37 -37.73 -37.72
N GLY A 11 -31.05 -37.44 -38.98
CA GLY A 11 -30.30 -36.26 -39.41
C GLY A 11 -31.02 -35.56 -40.56
N ILE A 12 -31.01 -34.22 -40.57
CA ILE A 12 -31.29 -33.26 -41.67
C ILE A 12 -30.58 -31.95 -41.21
N ILE A 13 -29.45 -31.49 -41.75
CA ILE A 13 -29.08 -30.88 -43.06
C ILE A 13 -29.33 -29.34 -43.15
N PHE A 14 -28.21 -28.61 -43.44
CA PHE A 14 -27.98 -27.21 -43.93
C PHE A 14 -28.36 -26.02 -43.01
N LEU A 15 -27.63 -24.89 -42.90
CA LEU A 15 -26.73 -24.14 -43.82
C LEU A 15 -25.83 -23.16 -43.01
N HIS A 16 -24.69 -22.75 -43.60
CA HIS A 16 -23.64 -21.84 -43.11
C HIS A 16 -24.10 -20.51 -42.48
N VAL A 17 -23.39 -20.03 -41.43
CA VAL A 17 -22.66 -18.73 -41.38
C VAL A 17 -21.53 -18.83 -40.33
N ALA A 18 -20.37 -18.27 -40.67
CA ALA A 18 -19.11 -18.26 -39.94
C ALA A 18 -19.09 -17.47 -38.60
N GLY A 19 -18.17 -17.83 -37.71
CA GLY A 19 -17.77 -17.01 -36.55
C GLY A 19 -17.05 -17.81 -35.47
N ILE A 20 -15.73 -17.79 -35.51
CA ILE A 20 -14.80 -18.47 -34.59
C ILE A 20 -14.90 -17.86 -33.18
N PHE A 21 -15.25 -18.68 -32.18
CA PHE A 21 -14.89 -18.51 -30.76
C PHE A 21 -14.91 -19.90 -30.10
N GLU A 22 -13.76 -20.58 -30.09
CA GLU A 22 -13.57 -21.81 -29.31
C GLU A 22 -13.14 -21.42 -27.89
N LEU A 23 -14.12 -21.40 -26.99
CA LEU A 23 -13.90 -21.42 -25.53
C LEU A 23 -13.42 -22.82 -25.16
N THR A 24 -12.12 -22.99 -24.93
CA THR A 24 -11.59 -24.22 -24.33
C THR A 24 -12.10 -24.34 -22.90
N ALA A 25 -12.84 -25.40 -22.64
CA ALA A 25 -13.39 -25.76 -21.35
C ALA A 25 -12.30 -25.88 -20.28
N VAL A 26 -12.51 -25.26 -19.13
CA VAL A 26 -11.73 -25.45 -17.91
C VAL A 26 -12.09 -26.82 -17.33
N GLU A 27 -11.12 -27.73 -17.23
CA GLU A 27 -11.28 -28.97 -16.48
C GLU A 27 -11.48 -28.67 -14.99
N GLU A 28 -12.63 -29.06 -14.44
CA GLU A 28 -12.87 -29.05 -12.99
C GLU A 28 -12.00 -30.11 -12.31
N LYS A 29 -11.11 -29.68 -11.41
CA LYS A 29 -10.34 -30.59 -10.55
C LYS A 29 -11.26 -31.26 -9.51
N PRO A 30 -11.06 -32.55 -9.19
CA PRO A 30 -11.95 -33.28 -8.30
C PRO A 30 -11.86 -32.77 -6.86
N ASN A 31 -13.03 -32.65 -6.22
CA ASN A 31 -13.23 -32.32 -4.82
C ASN A 31 -12.46 -33.29 -3.92
N GLY A 32 -11.38 -32.82 -3.28
CA GLY A 32 -10.57 -33.71 -2.44
C GLY A 32 -9.43 -33.12 -1.64
N GLU A 33 -9.15 -31.82 -1.67
CA GLU A 33 -8.19 -31.19 -0.74
C GLU A 33 -8.74 -29.82 -0.36
N ARG A 34 -8.83 -29.51 0.95
CA ARG A 34 -9.06 -28.13 1.40
C ARG A 34 -7.81 -27.34 1.03
N GLY A 35 -7.78 -26.79 -0.17
CA GLY A 35 -6.73 -25.89 -0.62
C GLY A 35 -6.65 -24.75 0.37
N SER A 36 -5.47 -24.54 0.96
CA SER A 36 -5.09 -23.21 1.37
C SER A 36 -5.27 -22.34 0.14
N ASP A 37 -6.22 -21.39 0.17
CA ASP A 37 -6.33 -20.33 -0.82
C ASP A 37 -4.94 -19.69 -0.92
N ASP A 38 -4.16 -20.06 -1.95
CA ASP A 38 -2.79 -19.60 -2.12
C ASP A 38 -2.84 -18.19 -2.70
N TRP A 39 -3.31 -17.27 -1.86
CA TRP A 39 -3.49 -15.87 -2.14
C TRP A 39 -2.18 -15.22 -2.62
N ILE A 40 -1.03 -15.77 -2.25
CA ILE A 40 0.29 -15.29 -2.68
C ILE A 40 0.51 -15.54 -4.17
N ALA A 41 0.03 -16.67 -4.72
CA ALA A 41 0.04 -16.93 -6.16
C ALA A 41 -0.89 -15.97 -6.93
N SER A 42 -2.02 -15.57 -6.32
CA SER A 42 -2.89 -14.53 -6.89
C SER A 42 -2.34 -13.10 -6.77
N GLU A 43 -1.59 -12.78 -5.71
CA GLU A 43 -1.07 -11.42 -5.45
C GLU A 43 0.03 -11.00 -6.44
N TYR A 44 0.76 -11.97 -6.98
CA TYR A 44 1.93 -11.78 -7.83
C TYR A 44 1.86 -12.56 -9.15
N GLY A 45 0.68 -13.07 -9.50
CA GLY A 45 0.43 -13.76 -10.76
C GLY A 45 0.46 -12.81 -11.96
N SER A 46 0.89 -13.30 -13.12
CA SER A 46 0.93 -12.53 -14.38
C SER A 46 -0.45 -12.23 -14.97
N GLY A 47 -1.48 -13.01 -14.62
CA GLY A 47 -2.86 -12.78 -15.01
C GLY A 47 -3.65 -12.08 -13.92
N ARG A 48 -4.09 -10.85 -14.15
CA ARG A 48 -5.02 -10.15 -13.25
C ARG A 48 -6.45 -10.49 -13.66
N THR A 49 -7.16 -11.24 -12.83
CA THR A 49 -8.60 -11.43 -13.04
C THR A 49 -9.36 -10.19 -12.55
N ALA A 50 -10.60 -9.99 -13.03
CA ALA A 50 -11.50 -8.97 -12.49
C ALA A 50 -11.73 -9.14 -10.97
N LYS A 51 -11.66 -10.37 -10.46
CA LYS A 51 -11.77 -10.70 -9.03
C LYS A 51 -10.55 -10.19 -8.24
N ASP A 52 -9.35 -10.30 -8.82
CA ASP A 52 -8.12 -9.83 -8.18
C ASP A 52 -8.10 -8.30 -8.12
N MET A 53 -8.52 -7.64 -9.20
CA MET A 53 -8.67 -6.18 -9.24
C MET A 53 -9.73 -5.69 -8.25
N GLN A 54 -10.88 -6.37 -8.17
CA GLN A 54 -11.90 -6.05 -7.17
C GLN A 54 -11.37 -6.20 -5.75
N THR A 55 -10.56 -7.24 -5.49
CA THR A 55 -9.92 -7.45 -4.19
C THR A 55 -8.96 -6.30 -3.87
N ALA A 56 -8.13 -5.88 -4.83
CA ALA A 56 -7.25 -4.74 -4.68
C ALA A 56 -8.05 -3.46 -4.36
N PHE A 57 -9.01 -3.09 -5.20
CA PHE A 57 -9.84 -1.89 -5.04
C PHE A 57 -10.62 -1.89 -3.72
N ALA A 58 -11.15 -3.05 -3.30
CA ALA A 58 -11.86 -3.16 -2.03
C ALA A 58 -10.91 -3.00 -0.83
N SER A 59 -9.72 -3.62 -0.86
CA SER A 59 -8.75 -3.51 0.23
C SER A 59 -8.22 -2.08 0.39
N LYS A 60 -7.96 -1.38 -0.72
CA LYS A 60 -7.57 0.02 -0.75
C LYS A 60 -8.70 0.93 -0.29
N GLY A 61 -9.93 0.68 -0.76
CA GLY A 61 -11.12 1.41 -0.33
C GLY A 61 -11.33 1.31 1.18
N PHE A 62 -11.15 0.14 1.77
CA PHE A 62 -11.15 -0.01 3.22
C PHE A 62 -10.05 0.81 3.89
N ALA A 63 -8.79 0.66 3.46
CA ALA A 63 -7.66 1.36 4.06
C ALA A 63 -7.87 2.88 4.05
N TRP A 64 -8.36 3.41 2.92
CA TRP A 64 -8.54 4.83 2.70
C TRP A 64 -9.78 5.41 3.39
N LEU A 65 -10.93 4.73 3.31
CA LEU A 65 -12.17 5.20 3.94
C LEU A 65 -12.16 5.09 5.46
N SER A 66 -11.41 4.13 5.98
CA SER A 66 -11.16 3.98 7.41
C SER A 66 -9.93 4.76 7.89
N GLY A 67 -9.17 5.32 6.93
CA GLY A 67 -7.88 5.97 7.14
C GLY A 67 -7.94 7.45 7.46
N SER A 68 -6.78 8.06 7.73
CA SER A 68 -6.56 9.51 7.80
C SER A 68 -5.48 9.92 6.82
N PRO A 69 -5.32 11.23 6.56
CA PRO A 69 -4.23 11.72 5.71
C PRO A 69 -2.82 11.20 6.09
N ALA A 70 -2.50 11.17 7.39
CA ALA A 70 -1.20 10.64 7.84
C ALA A 70 -1.02 9.12 7.65
N ASP A 71 -2.11 8.37 7.48
CA ASP A 71 -2.05 6.95 7.08
C ASP A 71 -1.62 6.78 5.62
N ASN A 72 -2.13 7.69 4.81
CA ASN A 72 -2.04 7.71 3.36
C ASN A 72 -0.65 8.16 2.89
N GLU A 73 -0.01 9.01 3.68
CA GLU A 73 1.37 9.45 3.51
C GLU A 73 2.38 8.32 3.72
N LYS A 74 2.03 7.24 4.45
CA LYS A 74 2.98 6.19 4.77
C LYS A 74 3.30 5.29 3.58
N LEU A 75 4.58 5.23 3.25
CA LEU A 75 5.17 4.24 2.36
C LEU A 75 6.45 3.70 2.98
N SER A 76 6.68 2.39 2.85
CA SER A 76 7.92 1.78 3.34
C SER A 76 9.07 2.16 2.41
N ILE A 77 10.25 2.35 2.99
CA ILE A 77 11.51 2.52 2.24
C ILE A 77 11.63 1.36 1.23
N GLY A 78 12.06 1.68 0.01
CA GLY A 78 12.13 0.71 -1.09
C GLY A 78 10.83 0.43 -1.86
N LYS A 79 9.73 1.12 -1.54
CA LYS A 79 8.54 1.21 -2.42
C LYS A 79 8.68 2.30 -3.49
N ASN A 80 9.71 3.12 -3.38
CA ASN A 80 10.07 4.13 -4.37
C ASN A 80 10.73 3.40 -5.56
N ALA A 81 10.36 3.75 -6.79
CA ALA A 81 10.87 3.13 -8.02
C ALA A 81 10.76 1.58 -8.04
N GLN A 82 9.53 1.04 -8.02
CA GLN A 82 9.26 -0.41 -8.02
C GLN A 82 9.48 -1.09 -9.38
N LEU A 83 10.67 -0.96 -9.96
CA LEU A 83 11.03 -1.55 -11.25
C LEU A 83 11.87 -2.83 -11.11
N PHE A 84 12.48 -3.08 -9.96
CA PHE A 84 13.38 -4.22 -9.77
C PHE A 84 12.69 -5.39 -9.02
N GLY A 85 12.62 -6.54 -9.69
CA GLY A 85 11.73 -7.69 -9.45
C GLY A 85 11.89 -8.54 -8.19
N PHE A 86 12.40 -7.99 -7.08
CA PHE A 86 12.61 -8.79 -5.86
C PHE A 86 11.33 -9.47 -5.33
N VAL A 87 10.19 -8.89 -5.67
CA VAL A 87 8.83 -9.33 -5.30
C VAL A 87 8.55 -10.79 -5.67
N ALA A 88 9.25 -11.36 -6.66
CA ALA A 88 9.06 -12.75 -7.11
C ALA A 88 9.84 -13.79 -6.28
N LEU A 89 10.82 -13.39 -5.45
CA LEU A 89 11.73 -14.32 -4.79
C LEU A 89 11.07 -15.06 -3.61
N ARG A 90 11.26 -16.38 -3.53
CA ARG A 90 10.66 -17.27 -2.51
C ARG A 90 11.69 -18.22 -1.90
N TYR A 91 11.49 -18.59 -0.64
CA TYR A 91 12.14 -19.76 -0.02
C TYR A 91 11.54 -21.06 -0.57
N GLN A 92 12.22 -22.19 -0.35
CA GLN A 92 11.70 -23.52 -0.73
C GLN A 92 10.35 -23.85 -0.07
N SER A 93 10.09 -23.29 1.12
CA SER A 93 8.79 -23.38 1.80
C SER A 93 7.63 -22.66 1.10
N GLY A 94 7.88 -21.94 0.01
CA GLY A 94 6.91 -21.10 -0.70
C GLY A 94 6.71 -19.71 -0.08
N ARG A 95 7.33 -19.43 1.08
CA ARG A 95 7.26 -18.11 1.72
C ARG A 95 8.07 -17.06 0.95
N ALA A 96 7.62 -15.81 0.97
CA ALA A 96 8.38 -14.67 0.45
C ALA A 96 9.77 -14.58 1.09
N ALA A 97 10.80 -14.46 0.25
CA ALA A 97 12.17 -14.27 0.72
C ALA A 97 12.29 -12.94 1.50
N ASN A 98 13.10 -12.93 2.55
CA ASN A 98 13.29 -11.72 3.34
C ASN A 98 14.25 -10.78 2.61
N ARG A 99 13.67 -9.73 2.02
CA ARG A 99 14.39 -8.69 1.29
C ARG A 99 15.55 -8.10 2.07
N GLY A 100 15.28 -7.65 3.30
CA GLY A 100 16.29 -7.01 4.12
C GLY A 100 17.41 -7.98 4.51
N ALA A 101 17.09 -9.24 4.80
CA ALA A 101 18.11 -10.24 5.13
C ALA A 101 19.05 -10.53 3.96
N LEU A 102 18.52 -10.67 2.74
CA LEU A 102 19.34 -10.86 1.54
C LEU A 102 20.16 -9.62 1.20
N GLY A 103 19.59 -8.42 1.34
CA GLY A 103 20.33 -7.16 1.16
C GLY A 103 21.51 -7.05 2.13
N ARG A 104 21.30 -7.34 3.41
CA ARG A 104 22.35 -7.39 4.44
C ARG A 104 23.43 -8.43 4.15
N ALA A 105 23.04 -9.64 3.74
CA ALA A 105 23.98 -10.70 3.37
C ALA A 105 24.85 -10.30 2.17
N PHE A 106 24.24 -9.72 1.13
CA PHE A 106 24.99 -9.26 -0.04
C PHE A 106 25.95 -8.11 0.31
N HIS A 107 25.50 -7.13 1.11
CA HIS A 107 26.40 -6.11 1.66
C HIS A 107 27.56 -6.72 2.46
N GLY A 108 27.31 -7.80 3.21
CA GLY A 108 28.31 -8.51 4.01
C GLY A 108 29.47 -9.06 3.19
N ILE A 109 29.20 -9.58 1.99
CA ILE A 109 30.23 -10.13 1.09
C ILE A 109 30.79 -9.12 0.08
N ALA A 110 30.25 -7.90 0.04
CA ALA A 110 30.70 -6.83 -0.85
C ALA A 110 32.05 -6.26 -0.40
N THR A 111 32.90 -5.88 -1.35
CA THR A 111 34.14 -5.13 -1.10
C THR A 111 33.84 -3.68 -0.74
N ASP A 112 34.82 -2.96 -0.20
CA ASP A 112 34.63 -1.54 0.14
C ASP A 112 34.32 -0.68 -1.09
N ALA A 113 34.92 -0.99 -2.25
CA ALA A 113 34.62 -0.31 -3.51
C ALA A 113 33.17 -0.56 -3.97
N GLN A 114 32.68 -1.79 -3.81
CA GLN A 114 31.30 -2.17 -4.14
C GLN A 114 30.28 -1.51 -3.19
N ARG A 115 30.59 -1.44 -1.89
CA ARG A 115 29.77 -0.71 -0.90
C ARG A 115 29.71 0.78 -1.21
N ALA A 116 30.86 1.39 -1.46
CA ALA A 116 30.96 2.82 -1.80
C ALA A 116 30.16 3.17 -3.07
N LEU A 117 30.07 2.25 -4.03
CA LEU A 117 29.25 2.43 -5.24
C LEU A 117 27.76 2.57 -4.91
N LEU A 118 27.20 1.66 -4.09
CA LEU A 118 25.79 1.74 -3.72
C LEU A 118 25.52 2.84 -2.68
N GLU A 119 26.46 3.15 -1.79
CA GLU A 119 26.36 4.34 -0.92
C GLU A 119 26.27 5.63 -1.74
N LYS A 120 27.09 5.76 -2.79
CA LYS A 120 27.01 6.90 -3.72
C LYS A 120 25.63 6.98 -4.39
N ALA A 121 25.05 5.85 -4.80
CA ALA A 121 23.71 5.82 -5.37
C ALA A 121 22.65 6.30 -4.37
N VAL A 122 22.72 5.87 -3.10
CA VAL A 122 21.84 6.39 -2.03
C VAL A 122 21.96 7.92 -1.94
N MET A 123 23.18 8.45 -1.90
CA MET A 123 23.42 9.89 -1.79
C MET A 123 22.85 10.67 -2.99
N GLU A 124 22.95 10.13 -4.21
CA GLU A 124 22.36 10.71 -5.41
C GLU A 124 20.81 10.66 -5.43
N GLU A 125 20.21 9.69 -4.74
CA GLU A 125 18.77 9.54 -4.63
C GLU A 125 18.13 10.49 -3.62
N ILE A 126 18.83 10.88 -2.55
CA ILE A 126 18.30 11.71 -1.45
C ILE A 126 17.46 12.91 -1.95
N PRO A 127 18.01 13.85 -2.75
CA PRO A 127 17.24 15.02 -3.18
C PRO A 127 16.07 14.65 -4.10
N ARG A 128 16.19 13.57 -4.88
CA ARG A 128 15.13 13.09 -5.77
C ARG A 128 13.99 12.46 -4.98
N LEU A 129 14.32 11.64 -3.99
CA LEU A 129 13.33 11.03 -3.09
C LEU A 129 12.60 12.10 -2.27
N ALA A 130 13.31 13.14 -1.80
CA ALA A 130 12.65 14.28 -1.16
C ALA A 130 11.62 14.95 -2.08
N ALA A 131 12.00 15.24 -3.33
CA ALA A 131 11.09 15.80 -4.32
C ALA A 131 9.93 14.84 -4.67
N TRP A 132 10.19 13.53 -4.76
CA TRP A 132 9.20 12.51 -5.01
C TRP A 132 8.12 12.48 -3.91
N TRP A 133 8.55 12.55 -2.65
CA TRP A 133 7.65 12.62 -1.49
C TRP A 133 6.80 13.89 -1.53
N THR A 134 7.40 15.05 -1.80
CA THR A 134 6.65 16.31 -1.92
C THR A 134 5.58 16.24 -3.01
N VAL A 135 5.90 15.73 -4.20
CA VAL A 135 4.94 15.62 -5.31
C VAL A 135 3.84 14.60 -4.98
N ARG A 136 4.20 13.49 -4.31
CA ARG A 136 3.23 12.51 -3.82
C ARG A 136 2.25 13.14 -2.82
N GLU A 137 2.75 13.87 -1.82
CA GLU A 137 1.93 14.56 -0.82
C GLU A 137 0.96 15.56 -1.47
N GLN A 138 1.41 16.33 -2.47
CA GLN A 138 0.55 17.24 -3.21
C GLN A 138 -0.62 16.50 -3.91
N MET A 139 -0.34 15.37 -4.56
CA MET A 139 -1.40 14.56 -5.18
C MET A 139 -2.35 13.96 -4.13
N LEU A 140 -1.82 13.46 -3.01
CA LEU A 140 -2.64 12.93 -1.91
C LEU A 140 -3.61 13.99 -1.40
N ARG A 141 -3.12 15.22 -1.14
CA ARG A 141 -3.98 16.32 -0.65
C ARG A 141 -5.12 16.64 -1.60
N LEU A 142 -4.86 16.68 -2.91
CA LEU A 142 -5.90 16.91 -3.91
C LEU A 142 -6.95 15.77 -3.93
N LEU A 143 -6.51 14.52 -3.84
CA LEU A 143 -7.42 13.36 -3.78
C LEU A 143 -8.21 13.33 -2.45
N GLU A 144 -7.62 13.76 -1.35
CA GLU A 144 -8.23 13.83 -0.02
C GLU A 144 -9.31 14.91 0.07
N ILE A 145 -9.06 16.10 -0.50
CA ILE A 145 -10.08 17.16 -0.62
C ILE A 145 -11.32 16.63 -1.31
N HIS A 146 -11.16 15.93 -2.43
CA HIS A 146 -12.29 15.30 -3.12
C HIS A 146 -13.02 14.30 -2.21
N LEU A 147 -12.29 13.41 -1.55
CA LEU A 147 -12.90 12.36 -0.76
C LEU A 147 -13.65 12.89 0.47
N TYR A 148 -13.05 13.82 1.21
CA TYR A 148 -13.55 14.24 2.51
C TYR A 148 -14.49 15.44 2.39
N GLU A 149 -14.20 16.38 1.50
CA GLU A 149 -14.96 17.63 1.34
C GLU A 149 -15.93 17.56 0.16
N GLY A 150 -15.73 16.66 -0.79
CA GLY A 150 -16.54 16.58 -2.01
C GLY A 150 -16.15 17.63 -3.06
N GLY A 151 -14.97 18.22 -2.95
CA GLY A 151 -14.43 19.13 -3.97
C GLY A 151 -14.27 18.45 -5.33
N GLU A 152 -14.38 19.22 -6.42
CA GLU A 152 -14.11 18.70 -7.77
C GLU A 152 -12.63 18.31 -7.92
N ILE A 153 -12.37 17.26 -8.69
CA ILE A 153 -10.99 16.81 -8.95
C ILE A 153 -10.41 17.66 -10.08
N ASP A 154 -9.40 18.47 -9.76
CA ASP A 154 -8.51 19.08 -10.76
C ASP A 154 -7.69 18.00 -11.46
N THR A 155 -8.24 17.45 -12.54
CA THR A 155 -7.64 16.35 -13.28
C THR A 155 -6.38 16.81 -14.00
N ALA A 156 -6.37 18.03 -14.55
CA ALA A 156 -5.20 18.55 -15.27
C ALA A 156 -4.01 18.79 -14.32
N GLY A 157 -4.26 19.39 -13.16
CA GLY A 157 -3.23 19.55 -12.13
C GLY A 157 -2.70 18.22 -11.61
N LEU A 158 -3.58 17.22 -11.41
CA LEU A 158 -3.17 15.87 -11.03
C LEU A 158 -2.35 15.17 -12.11
N GLU A 159 -2.69 15.33 -13.40
CA GLU A 159 -1.90 14.75 -14.50
C GLU A 159 -0.51 15.40 -14.59
N GLU A 160 -0.39 16.71 -14.37
CA GLU A 160 0.92 17.40 -14.33
C GLU A 160 1.78 16.88 -13.17
N LEU A 161 1.20 16.76 -11.97
CA LEU A 161 1.86 16.18 -10.81
C LEU A 161 2.22 14.70 -11.04
N GLY A 162 1.33 13.93 -11.66
CA GLY A 162 1.56 12.54 -12.05
C GLY A 162 2.73 12.39 -13.01
N ALA A 163 2.81 13.24 -14.04
CA ALA A 163 3.93 13.26 -14.97
C ALA A 163 5.26 13.55 -14.25
N ARG A 164 5.27 14.53 -13.35
CA ARG A 164 6.45 14.88 -12.54
C ARG A 164 6.83 13.75 -11.57
N PHE A 165 5.85 13.10 -10.96
CA PHE A 165 6.05 11.96 -10.07
C PHE A 165 6.70 10.79 -10.80
N GLY A 166 6.18 10.45 -11.99
CA GLY A 166 6.74 9.42 -12.86
C GLY A 166 8.15 9.74 -13.33
N GLU A 167 8.41 11.00 -13.73
CA GLU A 167 9.74 11.48 -14.11
C GLU A 167 10.78 11.31 -12.98
N ILE A 168 10.47 11.77 -11.77
CA ILE A 168 11.36 11.63 -10.62
C ILE A 168 11.58 10.15 -10.30
N GLY A 169 10.51 9.33 -10.33
CA GLY A 169 10.62 7.88 -10.14
C GLY A 169 11.53 7.21 -11.18
N GLY A 170 11.44 7.62 -12.44
CA GLY A 170 12.33 7.19 -13.52
C GLY A 170 13.78 7.60 -13.29
N GLN A 171 14.04 8.81 -12.79
CA GLN A 171 15.40 9.26 -12.47
C GLN A 171 16.03 8.45 -11.33
N VAL A 172 15.26 8.14 -10.28
CA VAL A 172 15.70 7.25 -9.19
C VAL A 172 16.05 5.87 -9.76
N ALA A 173 15.14 5.26 -10.52
CA ALA A 173 15.38 3.95 -11.12
C ALA A 173 16.59 3.92 -12.07
N LEU A 174 16.86 5.01 -12.78
CA LEU A 174 18.02 5.14 -13.66
C LEU A 174 19.32 5.19 -12.86
N THR A 175 19.35 5.91 -11.72
CA THR A 175 20.49 5.88 -10.79
C THR A 175 20.72 4.48 -10.24
N GLU A 176 19.65 3.80 -9.81
CA GLU A 176 19.71 2.42 -9.33
C GLU A 176 20.28 1.47 -10.40
N ALA A 177 19.71 1.46 -11.62
CA ALA A 177 20.14 0.57 -12.69
C ALA A 177 21.60 0.78 -13.11
N ARG A 178 22.06 2.03 -13.19
CA ARG A 178 23.48 2.35 -13.49
C ARG A 178 24.41 1.84 -12.39
N ALA A 179 24.04 2.02 -11.13
CA ALA A 179 24.81 1.50 -10.01
C ALA A 179 24.80 -0.04 -10.02
N PHE A 180 23.71 -0.67 -10.42
CA PHE A 180 23.59 -2.11 -10.49
C PHE A 180 24.42 -2.73 -11.61
N ALA A 181 24.42 -2.13 -12.81
CA ALA A 181 25.28 -2.55 -13.91
C ALA A 181 26.76 -2.43 -13.53
N ALA A 182 27.18 -1.29 -12.96
CA ALA A 182 28.55 -1.09 -12.50
C ALA A 182 28.94 -2.05 -11.35
N MET A 183 28.01 -2.37 -10.46
CA MET A 183 28.23 -3.35 -9.38
C MET A 183 28.44 -4.76 -9.96
N GLU A 184 27.66 -5.11 -10.98
CA GLU A 184 27.80 -6.38 -11.69
C GLU A 184 29.16 -6.52 -12.36
N ASP A 185 29.68 -5.47 -12.99
CA ASP A 185 31.04 -5.47 -13.60
C ASP A 185 32.16 -5.72 -12.57
N LEU A 186 31.93 -5.31 -11.32
CA LEU A 186 32.90 -5.44 -10.22
C LEU A 186 32.82 -6.78 -9.48
N LEU A 187 31.86 -7.67 -9.80
CA LEU A 187 31.72 -8.94 -9.10
C LEU A 187 32.82 -9.94 -9.47
N SER A 188 33.45 -10.51 -8.43
CA SER A 188 34.31 -11.68 -8.58
C SER A 188 33.50 -12.95 -8.92
N ASP A 189 34.15 -13.94 -9.52
CA ASP A 189 33.53 -15.24 -9.83
C ASP A 189 32.96 -15.92 -8.58
N THR A 190 33.66 -15.83 -7.44
CA THR A 190 33.18 -16.36 -6.16
C THR A 190 31.89 -15.68 -5.72
N GLN A 191 31.83 -14.34 -5.79
CA GLN A 191 30.61 -13.61 -5.46
C GLN A 191 29.46 -14.02 -6.40
N ARG A 192 29.68 -14.08 -7.72
CA ARG A 192 28.64 -14.52 -8.69
C ARG A 192 28.08 -15.89 -8.34
N GLN A 193 28.95 -16.86 -8.03
CA GLN A 193 28.55 -18.20 -7.61
C GLN A 193 27.73 -18.18 -6.32
N THR A 194 28.17 -17.43 -5.31
CA THR A 194 27.44 -17.28 -4.04
C THR A 194 26.05 -16.67 -4.25
N LEU A 195 25.93 -15.60 -5.04
CA LEU A 195 24.64 -14.96 -5.31
C LEU A 195 23.68 -15.90 -6.06
N ALA A 196 24.19 -16.66 -7.05
CA ALA A 196 23.41 -17.66 -7.76
C ALA A 196 22.91 -18.78 -6.84
N GLN A 197 23.73 -19.23 -5.88
CA GLN A 197 23.31 -20.20 -4.86
C GLN A 197 22.20 -19.65 -3.97
N TRP A 198 22.34 -18.41 -3.49
CA TRP A 198 21.29 -17.75 -2.70
C TRP A 198 20.00 -17.52 -3.49
N ARG A 199 20.05 -17.36 -4.81
CA ARG A 199 18.85 -17.24 -5.64
C ARG A 199 18.06 -18.54 -5.70
N GLN A 200 18.76 -19.68 -5.70
CA GLN A 200 18.16 -21.01 -5.66
C GLN A 200 17.67 -21.39 -4.26
N ASP A 201 18.41 -20.99 -3.23
CA ASP A 201 18.08 -21.26 -1.83
C ASP A 201 18.40 -20.04 -0.94
N PRO A 202 17.44 -19.09 -0.81
CA PRO A 202 17.65 -17.89 -0.02
C PRO A 202 17.92 -18.13 1.46
N GLU A 203 17.64 -19.32 2.00
CA GLU A 203 17.90 -19.62 3.42
C GLU A 203 19.40 -19.64 3.71
N GLN A 204 20.23 -19.98 2.73
CA GLN A 204 21.70 -20.00 2.85
C GLN A 204 22.31 -18.63 3.12
N ALA A 205 21.61 -17.55 2.76
CA ALA A 205 22.06 -16.18 3.07
C ALA A 205 21.87 -15.81 4.56
N ILE A 206 20.99 -16.52 5.29
CA ILE A 206 20.44 -16.11 6.60
C ILE A 206 20.83 -17.10 7.72
N GLY A 207 21.84 -17.94 7.50
CA GLY A 207 22.28 -18.95 8.46
C GLY A 207 22.72 -18.38 9.83
N PRO A 208 22.75 -19.23 10.88
CA PRO A 208 23.16 -18.82 12.23
C PRO A 208 24.58 -18.22 12.23
N GLY A 209 24.70 -16.95 12.62
CA GLY A 209 25.95 -16.18 12.65
C GLY A 209 26.01 -14.98 11.69
N ASN A 210 25.05 -14.87 10.76
CA ASN A 210 25.03 -13.83 9.71
C ASN A 210 24.17 -12.59 10.06
N ASP A 211 24.30 -12.00 11.26
CA ASP A 211 23.68 -10.68 11.56
C ASP A 211 24.52 -9.55 10.94
N HIS A 212 24.46 -9.42 9.61
CA HIS A 212 25.19 -8.41 8.86
C HIS A 212 24.50 -7.04 8.96
N ARG A 213 24.55 -6.41 10.13
CA ARG A 213 24.08 -5.01 10.25
C ARG A 213 24.90 -4.11 9.35
N ILE A 214 24.22 -3.39 8.46
CA ILE A 214 24.83 -2.35 7.63
C ILE A 214 25.21 -1.18 8.53
N ARG A 215 26.44 -0.69 8.36
CA ARG A 215 26.98 0.46 9.08
C ARG A 215 27.67 1.35 8.07
N SER A 216 27.44 2.65 8.21
CA SER A 216 28.14 3.68 7.46
C SER A 216 28.28 4.90 8.37
N GLU A 217 29.40 5.59 8.28
CA GLU A 217 29.61 6.86 8.99
C GLU A 217 28.96 8.04 8.25
N ALA A 218 28.66 7.85 6.97
CA ALA A 218 28.11 8.88 6.09
C ALA A 218 26.58 8.89 6.02
N LEU A 219 25.92 7.79 6.42
CA LEU A 219 24.48 7.60 6.23
C LEU A 219 23.71 7.57 7.55
N ASP A 220 22.55 8.21 7.54
CA ASP A 220 21.58 8.15 8.63
C ASP A 220 20.79 6.83 8.65
N ARG A 221 19.89 6.67 9.62
CA ARG A 221 19.10 5.44 9.79
C ARG A 221 18.19 5.11 8.60
N ASN A 222 17.63 6.11 7.92
CA ASN A 222 16.75 5.90 6.78
C ASN A 222 17.56 5.61 5.51
N GLU A 223 18.68 6.30 5.34
CA GLU A 223 19.63 6.08 4.26
C GLU A 223 20.28 4.69 4.35
N LEU A 224 20.58 4.20 5.56
CA LEU A 224 21.04 2.82 5.77
C LEU A 224 19.99 1.78 5.36
N LYS A 225 18.69 2.06 5.56
CA LYS A 225 17.62 1.20 5.07
C LYS A 225 17.48 1.28 3.56
N GLN A 226 17.70 2.45 2.95
CA GLN A 226 17.74 2.59 1.50
C GLN A 226 18.93 1.82 0.91
N LEU A 227 20.09 1.84 1.57
CA LEU A 227 21.24 1.04 1.17
C LEU A 227 20.94 -0.47 1.26
N GLU A 228 20.32 -0.92 2.36
CA GLU A 228 19.84 -2.31 2.48
C GLU A 228 18.92 -2.69 1.31
N ASP A 229 18.02 -1.78 0.96
CA ASP A 229 17.08 -1.96 -0.13
C ASP A 229 17.76 -2.06 -1.50
N LEU A 230 18.75 -1.20 -1.77
CA LEU A 230 19.54 -1.23 -3.01
C LEU A 230 20.32 -2.52 -3.15
N PHE A 231 20.96 -3.02 -2.09
CA PHE A 231 21.62 -4.33 -2.14
C PHE A 231 20.62 -5.45 -2.46
N ALA A 232 19.41 -5.40 -1.89
CA ALA A 232 18.38 -6.39 -2.22
C ALA A 232 17.88 -6.25 -3.68
N LYS A 233 17.67 -5.03 -4.18
CA LYS A 233 17.31 -4.79 -5.60
C LYS A 233 18.42 -5.26 -6.53
N ASN A 234 19.66 -4.95 -6.22
CA ASN A 234 20.83 -5.35 -6.99
C ASN A 234 20.99 -6.88 -7.01
N PHE A 235 20.75 -7.56 -5.89
CA PHE A 235 20.67 -9.02 -5.86
C PHE A 235 19.66 -9.55 -6.88
N SER A 236 18.44 -8.99 -6.89
CA SER A 236 17.41 -9.39 -7.87
C SER A 236 17.79 -9.04 -9.31
N TRP A 237 18.48 -7.93 -9.53
CA TRP A 237 18.96 -7.53 -10.86
C TRP A 237 19.98 -8.51 -11.42
N ILE A 238 21.01 -8.82 -10.63
CA ILE A 238 22.14 -9.66 -11.04
C ILE A 238 21.67 -11.10 -11.26
N THR A 239 20.85 -11.63 -10.34
CA THR A 239 20.49 -13.06 -10.30
C THR A 239 19.14 -13.38 -10.93
N GLY A 240 18.37 -12.38 -11.33
CA GLY A 240 17.03 -12.53 -11.88
C GLY A 240 16.99 -12.49 -13.40
N GLU A 241 15.85 -12.91 -13.93
CA GLU A 241 15.49 -12.80 -15.34
C GLU A 241 14.64 -11.53 -15.57
N PRO A 242 14.60 -10.96 -16.78
CA PRO A 242 13.74 -9.80 -17.08
C PRO A 242 12.27 -10.02 -16.69
N ALA A 243 11.79 -11.27 -16.77
CA ALA A 243 10.44 -11.65 -16.36
C ALA A 243 10.17 -11.45 -14.85
N ASP A 244 11.18 -11.55 -13.98
CA ASP A 244 11.03 -11.31 -12.54
C ASP A 244 10.63 -9.86 -12.27
N SER A 245 11.20 -8.92 -13.02
CA SER A 245 10.91 -7.48 -12.91
C SER A 245 9.54 -7.09 -13.45
N ARG A 246 8.90 -7.94 -14.27
CA ARG A 246 7.52 -7.72 -14.76
C ARG A 246 6.46 -7.98 -13.70
N ILE A 247 6.78 -8.74 -12.66
CA ILE A 247 5.86 -9.07 -11.58
C ILE A 247 5.66 -7.84 -10.69
N ILE A 248 4.40 -7.40 -10.58
CA ILE A 248 4.01 -6.30 -9.68
C ILE A 248 2.88 -6.72 -8.74
N PRO A 249 2.84 -6.18 -7.51
CA PRO A 249 1.75 -6.47 -6.58
C PRO A 249 0.38 -6.09 -7.16
N LEU A 250 -0.68 -6.84 -6.83
CA LEU A 250 -2.07 -6.54 -7.22
C LEU A 250 -2.53 -5.11 -6.89
N GLY A 251 -1.93 -4.46 -5.90
CA GLY A 251 -2.25 -3.09 -5.52
C GLY A 251 -1.70 -1.99 -6.44
N GLN A 252 -0.79 -2.30 -7.37
CA GLN A 252 -0.29 -1.34 -8.37
C GLN A 252 -1.28 -1.27 -9.54
N PRO A 253 -1.47 -0.13 -10.24
CA PRO A 253 -0.64 1.07 -10.20
C PRO A 253 -0.90 2.04 -9.03
N ALA A 254 -2.12 2.23 -8.51
CA ALA A 254 -2.31 3.34 -7.57
C ALA A 254 -1.61 3.12 -6.20
N GLN A 255 -0.44 3.74 -6.01
CA GLN A 255 0.34 3.80 -4.75
C GLN A 255 -0.19 4.82 -3.74
N PHE A 256 -1.23 5.55 -4.11
CA PHE A 256 -1.84 6.56 -3.25
C PHE A 256 -2.67 5.89 -2.18
N PHE A 257 -3.48 4.89 -2.54
CA PHE A 257 -4.42 4.25 -1.61
C PHE A 257 -3.78 3.00 -1.02
N GLY A 258 -3.11 3.17 0.14
CA GLY A 258 -2.08 2.23 0.60
C GLY A 258 -2.34 1.57 1.96
N PHE A 259 -2.07 0.26 2.00
CA PHE A 259 -2.16 -0.65 3.16
C PHE A 259 -0.94 -0.63 4.09
N VAL A 260 0.01 0.29 3.86
CA VAL A 260 1.42 0.09 4.27
C VAL A 260 1.63 0.11 5.79
N SER A 261 0.62 0.53 6.55
CA SER A 261 0.63 0.59 8.01
C SER A 261 -0.25 -0.46 8.70
N ILE A 262 -1.13 -1.17 8.00
CA ILE A 262 -2.14 -2.04 8.65
C ILE A 262 -1.52 -3.38 9.05
N ARG A 263 -1.38 -3.59 10.36
CA ARG A 263 -0.91 -4.85 10.97
C ARG A 263 -1.97 -5.46 11.87
N GLN A 264 -1.99 -6.78 11.98
CA GLN A 264 -2.75 -7.45 13.03
C GLN A 264 -2.17 -7.09 14.41
N LYS A 265 -2.96 -7.21 15.48
CA LYS A 265 -2.49 -7.05 16.87
C LYS A 265 -1.31 -7.96 17.23
N SER A 266 -1.14 -9.07 16.52
CA SER A 266 0.01 -9.98 16.65
C SER A 266 1.32 -9.43 16.05
N GLY A 267 1.30 -8.26 15.40
CA GLY A 267 2.44 -7.67 14.68
C GLY A 267 2.60 -8.15 13.24
N HIS A 268 1.84 -9.16 12.80
CA HIS A 268 1.88 -9.64 11.42
C HIS A 268 1.21 -8.65 10.46
N ALA A 269 1.71 -8.57 9.22
CA ALA A 269 1.04 -7.80 8.18
C ALA A 269 -0.40 -8.28 7.99
N ALA A 270 -1.33 -7.35 7.84
CA ALA A 270 -2.72 -7.74 7.62
C ALA A 270 -2.90 -8.41 6.24
N ASN A 271 -3.84 -9.34 6.14
CA ASN A 271 -4.12 -10.03 4.87
C ASN A 271 -5.08 -9.17 4.03
N ARG A 272 -4.64 -8.72 2.85
CA ARG A 272 -5.45 -7.87 1.96
C ARG A 272 -6.72 -8.55 1.49
N GLY A 273 -6.66 -9.84 1.15
CA GLY A 273 -7.81 -10.62 0.74
C GLY A 273 -8.87 -10.72 1.85
N GLN A 274 -8.44 -10.91 3.09
CA GLN A 274 -9.33 -10.94 4.25
C GLN A 274 -9.98 -9.57 4.50
N ILE A 275 -9.22 -8.48 4.39
CA ILE A 275 -9.76 -7.12 4.53
C ILE A 275 -10.74 -6.80 3.41
N ALA A 276 -10.40 -7.12 2.16
CA ALA A 276 -11.29 -6.96 1.02
C ALA A 276 -12.60 -7.74 1.22
N LYS A 277 -12.51 -8.99 1.68
CA LYS A 277 -13.68 -9.83 1.97
C LYS A 277 -14.55 -9.22 3.07
N SER A 278 -13.96 -8.77 4.17
CA SER A 278 -14.69 -8.11 5.27
C SER A 278 -15.34 -6.80 4.82
N PHE A 279 -14.63 -5.98 4.04
CA PHE A 279 -15.15 -4.73 3.50
C PHE A 279 -16.28 -4.98 2.49
N LEU A 280 -16.10 -5.88 1.54
CA LEU A 280 -17.16 -6.24 0.60
C LEU A 280 -18.38 -6.83 1.32
N ALA A 281 -18.21 -7.58 2.41
CA ALA A 281 -19.32 -8.14 3.18
C ALA A 281 -20.21 -7.06 3.81
N MET A 282 -19.65 -5.90 4.19
CA MET A 282 -20.43 -4.79 4.77
C MET A 282 -21.08 -3.87 3.73
N LEU A 283 -20.67 -3.91 2.47
CA LEU A 283 -21.23 -3.06 1.40
C LEU A 283 -22.57 -3.58 0.87
N THR A 284 -23.46 -2.64 0.53
CA THR A 284 -24.72 -2.93 -0.18
C THR A 284 -24.46 -3.37 -1.63
N HIS A 285 -25.50 -3.88 -2.30
CA HIS A 285 -25.41 -4.22 -3.73
C HIS A 285 -25.05 -3.00 -4.59
N HIS A 286 -25.61 -1.84 -4.28
CA HIS A 286 -25.31 -0.58 -4.98
C HIS A 286 -23.82 -0.19 -4.80
N GLN A 287 -23.32 -0.18 -3.56
CA GLN A 287 -21.90 0.13 -3.27
C GLN A 287 -20.93 -0.85 -3.92
N LYS A 288 -21.26 -2.15 -3.98
CA LYS A 288 -20.47 -3.15 -4.73
C LYS A 288 -20.48 -2.90 -6.23
N THR A 289 -21.54 -2.32 -6.76
CA THR A 289 -21.63 -1.95 -8.18
C THR A 289 -20.71 -0.78 -8.48
N ILE A 290 -20.66 0.24 -7.61
CA ILE A 290 -19.71 1.35 -7.73
C ILE A 290 -18.26 0.84 -7.84
N LEU A 291 -17.85 -0.10 -6.96
CA LEU A 291 -16.51 -0.70 -7.03
C LEU A 291 -16.27 -1.47 -8.34
N ARG A 292 -17.25 -2.25 -8.82
CA ARG A 292 -17.12 -3.02 -10.06
C ARG A 292 -16.98 -2.11 -11.28
N THR A 293 -17.75 -1.03 -11.32
CA THR A 293 -17.64 0.00 -12.36
C THR A 293 -16.26 0.65 -12.31
N ALA A 294 -15.77 1.03 -11.15
CA ALA A 294 -14.43 1.59 -11.01
C ALA A 294 -13.30 0.66 -11.51
N VAL A 295 -13.43 -0.64 -11.25
CA VAL A 295 -12.52 -1.66 -11.81
C VAL A 295 -12.58 -1.65 -13.34
N SER A 296 -13.78 -1.73 -13.92
CA SER A 296 -13.98 -1.72 -15.37
C SER A 296 -13.46 -0.44 -16.03
N ASP A 297 -13.73 0.72 -15.42
CA ASP A 297 -13.27 2.03 -15.90
C ASP A 297 -11.74 2.16 -15.86
N SER A 298 -11.05 1.36 -15.03
CA SER A 298 -9.59 1.38 -14.88
C SER A 298 -8.86 0.36 -15.76
N GLU A 299 -9.57 -0.59 -16.40
CA GLU A 299 -8.95 -1.71 -17.13
C GLU A 299 -7.98 -1.23 -18.22
N GLY A 300 -8.40 -0.25 -19.03
CA GLY A 300 -7.56 0.33 -20.10
C GLY A 300 -6.29 0.97 -19.55
N SER A 301 -6.43 1.88 -18.58
CA SER A 301 -5.29 2.57 -17.95
C SER A 301 -4.33 1.62 -17.25
N ILE A 302 -4.82 0.53 -16.64
CA ILE A 302 -3.99 -0.51 -16.03
C ILE A 302 -3.22 -1.28 -17.10
N ALA A 303 -3.86 -1.63 -18.23
CA ALA A 303 -3.19 -2.30 -19.33
C ALA A 303 -2.07 -1.44 -19.94
N ASP A 304 -2.35 -0.14 -20.15
CA ASP A 304 -1.35 0.82 -20.62
C ASP A 304 -0.23 1.02 -19.62
N PHE A 305 -0.53 1.10 -18.32
CA PHE A 305 0.49 1.18 -17.28
C PHE A 305 1.46 0.00 -17.34
N LEU A 306 0.93 -1.23 -17.48
CA LEU A 306 1.75 -2.45 -17.59
C LEU A 306 2.63 -2.41 -18.84
N ARG A 307 2.09 -1.97 -19.98
CA ARG A 307 2.81 -1.84 -21.24
C ARG A 307 3.94 -0.81 -21.16
N VAL A 308 3.66 0.39 -20.64
CA VAL A 308 4.65 1.46 -20.47
C VAL A 308 5.73 1.05 -19.49
N ARG A 309 5.33 0.38 -18.39
CA ARG A 309 6.28 -0.17 -17.42
C ARG A 309 7.22 -1.20 -18.06
N ASP A 310 6.72 -2.09 -18.90
CA ASP A 310 7.56 -3.05 -19.61
C ASP A 310 8.55 -2.34 -20.55
N ALA A 311 8.12 -1.30 -21.26
CA ALA A 311 9.00 -0.50 -22.10
C ALA A 311 10.13 0.19 -21.29
N ILE A 312 9.81 0.70 -20.09
CA ILE A 312 10.81 1.24 -19.14
C ILE A 312 11.79 0.16 -18.70
N LEU A 313 11.32 -1.03 -18.36
CA LEU A 313 12.20 -2.15 -17.97
C LEU A 313 13.14 -2.56 -19.10
N ASN A 314 12.64 -2.61 -20.34
CA ASN A 314 13.46 -2.91 -21.52
C ASN A 314 14.55 -1.85 -21.71
N GLN A 315 14.24 -0.56 -21.50
CA GLN A 315 15.26 0.51 -21.53
C GLN A 315 16.29 0.35 -20.42
N LEU A 316 15.87 0.06 -19.18
CA LEU A 316 16.82 -0.16 -18.09
C LEU A 316 17.73 -1.36 -18.35
N GLN A 317 17.19 -2.44 -18.91
CA GLN A 317 17.95 -3.64 -19.26
C GLN A 317 19.08 -3.36 -20.27
N LEU A 318 18.91 -2.40 -21.17
CA LEU A 318 19.99 -1.97 -22.08
C LEU A 318 21.22 -1.45 -21.31
N LEU A 319 21.05 -0.87 -20.12
CA LEU A 319 22.21 -0.45 -19.31
C LEU A 319 23.09 -1.62 -18.86
N ARG A 320 22.55 -2.85 -18.84
CA ARG A 320 23.30 -4.09 -18.58
C ARG A 320 23.87 -4.69 -19.86
N ASP A 321 23.05 -4.76 -20.91
CA ASP A 321 23.35 -5.58 -22.09
C ASP A 321 24.06 -4.79 -23.21
N ASP A 322 23.66 -3.54 -23.42
CA ASP A 322 24.20 -2.63 -24.45
C ASP A 322 23.88 -1.17 -24.10
N ALA A 323 24.72 -0.58 -23.27
CA ALA A 323 24.46 0.75 -22.70
C ALA A 323 24.46 1.86 -23.77
N GLU A 324 25.07 1.64 -24.94
CA GLU A 324 25.06 2.61 -26.06
C GLU A 324 23.68 2.72 -26.72
N SER A 325 22.88 1.65 -26.65
CA SER A 325 21.51 1.60 -27.18
C SER A 325 20.46 2.21 -26.24
N PHE A 326 20.84 2.62 -25.01
CA PHE A 326 19.91 3.26 -24.07
C PHE A 326 19.44 4.63 -24.60
N ASP A 327 18.13 4.78 -24.76
CA ASP A 327 17.52 6.03 -25.22
C ASP A 327 17.00 6.82 -24.01
N ALA A 328 17.78 7.81 -23.58
CA ALA A 328 17.46 8.66 -22.44
C ALA A 328 16.19 9.50 -22.66
N GLU A 329 15.91 9.92 -23.90
CA GLU A 329 14.75 10.77 -24.21
C GLU A 329 13.46 9.93 -24.20
N ALA A 330 13.48 8.77 -24.88
CA ALA A 330 12.38 7.82 -24.84
C ALA A 330 12.10 7.35 -23.40
N TYR A 331 13.14 7.03 -22.64
CA TYR A 331 13.02 6.65 -21.23
C TYR A 331 12.36 7.74 -20.38
N ALA A 332 12.76 9.00 -20.53
CA ALA A 332 12.17 10.12 -19.80
C ALA A 332 10.68 10.30 -20.16
N LYS A 333 10.33 10.19 -21.44
CA LYS A 333 8.94 10.28 -21.90
C LYS A 333 8.08 9.15 -21.33
N LEU A 334 8.57 7.92 -21.38
CA LEU A 334 7.89 6.75 -20.81
C LEU A 334 7.69 6.91 -19.30
N SER A 335 8.68 7.43 -18.58
CA SER A 335 8.60 7.66 -17.13
C SER A 335 7.48 8.65 -16.79
N ARG A 336 7.35 9.75 -17.55
CA ARG A 336 6.25 10.71 -17.41
C ARG A 336 4.89 10.08 -17.71
N GLU A 337 4.78 9.33 -18.80
CA GLU A 337 3.56 8.62 -19.18
C GLU A 337 3.10 7.63 -18.10
N LEU A 338 4.04 6.88 -17.50
CA LEU A 338 3.75 5.94 -16.43
C LEU A 338 3.07 6.62 -15.23
N GLY A 339 3.60 7.78 -14.81
CA GLY A 339 3.05 8.53 -13.69
C GLY A 339 1.67 9.13 -13.96
N ILE A 340 1.39 9.55 -15.20
CA ILE A 340 0.05 9.99 -15.65
C ILE A 340 -0.94 8.82 -15.57
N LEU A 341 -0.56 7.65 -16.08
CA LEU A 341 -1.42 6.45 -16.03
C LEU A 341 -1.70 6.03 -14.58
N GLU A 342 -0.71 6.14 -13.71
CA GLU A 342 -0.85 5.84 -12.29
C GLU A 342 -1.86 6.77 -11.59
N ILE A 343 -1.75 8.09 -11.78
CA ILE A 343 -2.68 9.04 -11.16
C ILE A 343 -4.09 8.95 -11.77
N ASN A 344 -4.22 8.59 -13.05
CA ASN A 344 -5.52 8.42 -13.69
C ASN A 344 -6.31 7.25 -13.11
N VAL A 345 -5.66 6.11 -12.82
CA VAL A 345 -6.29 5.02 -12.06
C VAL A 345 -6.66 5.51 -10.66
N ALA A 346 -5.80 6.33 -10.04
CA ALA A 346 -6.06 6.81 -8.71
C ALA A 346 -7.29 7.74 -8.62
N VAL A 347 -7.50 8.59 -9.63
CA VAL A 347 -8.69 9.45 -9.74
C VAL A 347 -9.97 8.62 -9.84
N VAL A 348 -9.95 7.51 -10.59
CA VAL A 348 -11.11 6.58 -10.68
C VAL A 348 -11.41 5.96 -9.31
N GLU A 349 -10.37 5.47 -8.61
CA GLU A 349 -10.50 4.93 -7.26
C GLU A 349 -11.07 5.97 -6.26
N ALA A 350 -10.54 7.21 -6.26
CA ALA A 350 -11.01 8.28 -5.38
C ALA A 350 -12.50 8.62 -5.57
N ARG A 351 -12.94 8.77 -6.83
CA ARG A 351 -14.35 9.02 -7.17
C ARG A 351 -15.25 7.89 -6.69
N ALA A 352 -14.81 6.64 -6.86
CA ALA A 352 -15.55 5.47 -6.40
C ALA A 352 -15.68 5.44 -4.87
N TYR A 353 -14.58 5.69 -4.16
CA TYR A 353 -14.56 5.72 -2.69
C TYR A 353 -15.44 6.83 -2.11
N ARG A 354 -15.44 8.02 -2.73
CA ARG A 354 -16.35 9.11 -2.35
C ARG A 354 -17.81 8.68 -2.47
N ARG A 355 -18.22 8.16 -3.63
CA ARG A 355 -19.59 7.70 -3.85
C ARG A 355 -20.00 6.60 -2.86
N ILE A 356 -19.08 5.71 -2.50
CA ILE A 356 -19.33 4.70 -1.46
C ILE A 356 -19.56 5.36 -0.10
N ARG A 357 -18.69 6.28 0.29
CA ARG A 357 -18.73 7.02 1.56
C ARG A 357 -20.03 7.79 1.74
N GLU A 358 -20.46 8.51 0.71
CA GLU A 358 -21.72 9.29 0.71
C GLU A 358 -22.95 8.41 0.94
N ASN A 359 -22.88 7.14 0.55
CA ASN A 359 -23.97 6.18 0.66
C ASN A 359 -23.79 5.20 1.84
N MET A 360 -22.83 5.43 2.74
CA MET A 360 -22.64 4.59 3.93
C MET A 360 -23.62 4.97 5.04
N THR A 361 -24.26 3.96 5.62
CA THR A 361 -25.06 4.11 6.83
C THR A 361 -24.17 4.25 8.08
N PRO A 362 -24.66 4.86 9.18
CA PRO A 362 -23.92 4.93 10.43
C PRO A 362 -23.48 3.56 10.97
N ARG A 363 -24.30 2.52 10.75
CA ARG A 363 -23.95 1.13 11.11
C ARG A 363 -22.79 0.59 10.28
N GLN A 364 -22.72 0.93 9.00
CA GLN A 364 -21.59 0.54 8.15
C GLN A 364 -20.31 1.26 8.58
N ILE A 365 -20.38 2.55 8.87
CA ILE A 365 -19.22 3.32 9.36
C ILE A 365 -18.70 2.73 10.67
N ALA A 366 -19.59 2.49 11.65
CA ALA A 366 -19.22 1.86 12.91
C ALA A 366 -18.56 0.48 12.68
N ARG A 367 -19.16 -0.37 11.83
CA ARG A 367 -18.58 -1.68 11.50
C ARG A 367 -17.21 -1.58 10.82
N MET A 368 -17.01 -0.60 9.95
CA MET A 368 -15.73 -0.36 9.29
C MET A 368 -14.65 0.05 10.31
N MET A 369 -15.00 0.91 11.26
CA MET A 369 -14.10 1.33 12.34
C MET A 369 -13.81 0.20 13.32
N ASP A 370 -14.79 -0.65 13.63
CA ASP A 370 -14.58 -1.87 14.43
C ASP A 370 -13.57 -2.80 13.75
N LEU A 371 -13.77 -3.06 12.45
CA LEU A 371 -12.84 -3.86 11.64
C LEU A 371 -11.45 -3.22 11.62
N ARG A 372 -11.37 -1.89 11.52
CA ARG A 372 -10.09 -1.18 11.57
C ARG A 372 -9.40 -1.34 12.92
N GLY A 373 -10.14 -1.30 14.03
CA GLY A 373 -9.61 -1.51 15.38
C GLY A 373 -9.06 -2.91 15.67
N GLU A 374 -9.31 -3.89 14.79
CA GLU A 374 -8.63 -5.19 14.80
C GLU A 374 -7.18 -5.09 14.30
N TYR A 375 -6.86 -3.99 13.61
CA TYR A 375 -5.54 -3.71 13.08
C TYR A 375 -4.89 -2.54 13.81
N ILE A 376 -3.60 -2.68 14.11
CA ILE A 376 -2.78 -1.62 14.65
C ILE A 376 -1.91 -1.06 13.52
N MET A 377 -1.64 0.24 13.59
CA MET A 377 -0.50 0.81 12.89
C MET A 377 0.78 0.12 13.36
N ASP A 378 1.71 -0.15 12.45
CA ASP A 378 3.02 -0.72 12.79
C ASP A 378 3.71 0.11 13.90
N PRO A 379 3.91 -0.45 15.12
CA PRO A 379 4.57 0.27 16.21
C PRO A 379 5.95 0.79 15.81
N SER A 380 6.70 0.02 15.02
CA SER A 380 8.03 0.44 14.55
C SER A 380 7.98 1.66 13.65
N GLN A 381 6.84 1.94 13.00
CA GLN A 381 6.65 3.13 12.18
C GLN A 381 6.18 4.32 13.02
N ILE A 382 5.36 4.11 14.05
CA ILE A 382 4.92 5.17 14.98
C ILE A 382 6.09 5.63 15.85
N GLU A 383 6.92 4.69 16.32
CA GLU A 383 8.11 4.98 17.13
C GLU A 383 9.19 5.78 16.38
N MET A 384 9.15 5.79 15.05
CA MET A 384 10.07 6.54 14.19
C MET A 384 9.60 7.97 13.88
N LEU A 385 8.36 8.33 14.22
CA LEU A 385 7.83 9.67 14.00
C LEU A 385 8.21 10.57 15.17
N ASP A 386 8.52 11.82 14.86
CA ASP A 386 8.53 12.88 15.87
C ASP A 386 7.14 13.05 16.50
N ALA A 387 7.07 13.74 17.63
CA ALA A 387 5.83 13.86 18.41
C ALA A 387 4.68 14.49 17.62
N GLU A 388 4.97 15.40 16.69
CA GLU A 388 3.97 16.10 15.89
C GLU A 388 3.34 15.16 14.86
N LYS A 389 4.17 14.53 14.02
CA LYS A 389 3.71 13.55 13.02
C LYS A 389 3.09 12.32 13.68
N ARG A 390 3.56 11.94 14.86
CA ARG A 390 3.00 10.85 15.66
C ARG A 390 1.58 11.18 16.11
N GLY A 391 1.33 12.39 16.61
CA GLY A 391 0.00 12.81 17.05
C GLY A 391 -1.00 12.86 15.89
N GLU A 392 -0.58 13.42 14.75
CA GLU A 392 -1.35 13.43 13.51
C GLU A 392 -1.70 12.01 13.03
N ALA A 393 -0.71 11.12 13.03
CA ALA A 393 -0.89 9.72 12.67
C ALA A 393 -1.86 8.98 13.60
N LEU A 394 -1.91 9.33 14.89
CA LEU A 394 -2.81 8.73 15.87
C LEU A 394 -4.23 9.29 15.82
N TYR A 395 -4.40 10.53 15.36
CA TYR A 395 -5.72 11.17 15.20
C TYR A 395 -6.64 10.40 14.26
N ILE A 396 -6.08 9.52 13.42
CA ILE A 396 -6.83 8.58 12.61
C ILE A 396 -7.89 7.78 13.34
N LEU A 397 -7.58 7.38 14.57
CA LEU A 397 -8.48 6.59 15.42
C LEU A 397 -9.74 7.38 15.77
N CYS A 398 -9.71 8.70 15.59
CA CYS A 398 -10.78 9.64 15.88
C CYS A 398 -11.57 10.04 14.61
N THR A 399 -10.93 10.08 13.43
CA THR A 399 -11.51 10.68 12.21
C THR A 399 -12.84 10.08 11.77
N GLY A 400 -13.01 8.76 11.93
CA GLY A 400 -14.24 8.05 11.56
C GLY A 400 -15.48 8.50 12.34
N CYS A 401 -15.28 9.00 13.55
CA CYS A 401 -16.36 9.46 14.42
C CYS A 401 -16.40 10.98 14.56
N HIS A 402 -15.26 11.66 14.49
CA HIS A 402 -15.13 13.07 14.88
C HIS A 402 -14.90 14.03 13.72
N GLY A 403 -14.73 13.53 12.49
CA GLY A 403 -14.42 14.35 11.32
C GLY A 403 -12.93 14.49 11.07
N VAL A 404 -12.58 15.14 9.96
CA VAL A 404 -11.20 15.43 9.57
C VAL A 404 -10.81 16.80 10.13
N VAL A 405 -9.51 16.98 10.37
CA VAL A 405 -8.94 18.26 10.81
C VAL A 405 -9.37 19.42 9.92
N GLY A 406 -9.68 20.57 10.54
CA GLY A 406 -10.19 21.76 9.87
C GLY A 406 -11.72 21.82 9.73
N GLN A 407 -12.43 20.72 9.98
CA GLN A 407 -13.90 20.70 9.98
C GLN A 407 -14.44 20.87 11.41
N ARG A 408 -15.10 22.01 11.67
CA ARG A 408 -15.80 22.27 12.95
C ARG A 408 -17.14 21.52 13.06
N GLU A 409 -17.60 20.92 11.96
CA GLU A 409 -18.86 20.18 11.93
C GLU A 409 -18.76 18.87 12.70
N SER A 410 -19.79 18.58 13.50
CA SER A 410 -19.89 17.30 14.19
C SER A 410 -20.48 16.24 13.27
N LEU A 411 -19.90 15.04 13.28
CA LEU A 411 -20.50 13.90 12.61
C LEU A 411 -21.56 13.26 13.51
N GLN A 412 -22.36 12.35 12.95
CA GLN A 412 -23.41 11.67 13.72
C GLN A 412 -22.86 10.79 14.85
N LEU A 413 -21.62 10.30 14.72
CA LEU A 413 -20.98 9.36 15.65
C LEU A 413 -20.14 10.05 16.74
N GLY A 414 -19.71 11.29 16.52
CA GLY A 414 -18.83 12.02 17.42
C GLY A 414 -18.89 13.53 17.18
N PRO A 415 -18.77 14.35 18.23
CA PRO A 415 -18.69 15.79 18.10
C PRO A 415 -17.36 16.22 17.47
N SER A 416 -17.29 17.38 16.84
CA SER A 416 -16.01 17.93 16.36
C SER A 416 -15.00 18.04 17.49
N LEU A 417 -13.73 17.71 17.20
CA LEU A 417 -12.61 17.81 18.15
C LEU A 417 -11.77 19.09 17.97
N VAL A 418 -12.16 19.99 17.06
CA VAL A 418 -11.53 21.32 16.92
C VAL A 418 -11.71 22.10 18.23
N ASP A 419 -10.64 22.75 18.69
CA ASP A 419 -10.57 23.45 19.97
C ASP A 419 -10.98 22.55 21.16
N ILE A 420 -10.70 21.24 21.13
CA ILE A 420 -11.13 20.34 22.23
C ILE A 420 -10.38 20.62 23.53
N VAL A 421 -9.08 20.97 23.46
CA VAL A 421 -8.27 21.17 24.65
C VAL A 421 -8.72 22.45 25.36
N GLY A 422 -9.04 22.34 26.65
CA GLY A 422 -9.63 23.42 27.45
C GLY A 422 -11.13 23.63 27.25
N ARG A 423 -11.78 22.93 26.32
CA ARG A 423 -13.22 23.05 26.09
C ARG A 423 -14.04 22.35 27.18
N PRO A 424 -15.18 22.90 27.61
CA PRO A 424 -16.06 22.22 28.54
C PRO A 424 -16.53 20.86 28.00
N ILE A 425 -16.62 19.87 28.89
CA ILE A 425 -17.09 18.53 28.52
C ILE A 425 -18.54 18.63 28.03
N ALA A 426 -18.88 17.88 26.98
CA ALA A 426 -20.23 17.79 26.42
C ALA A 426 -20.83 19.14 25.93
N ALA A 427 -20.00 20.03 25.38
CA ALA A 427 -20.38 21.42 25.09
C ALA A 427 -20.54 21.78 23.59
N VAL A 428 -20.45 20.83 22.66
CA VAL A 428 -20.73 21.15 21.25
C VAL A 428 -22.24 21.25 21.04
N ASP A 429 -22.69 22.45 20.67
CA ASP A 429 -24.10 22.73 20.43
C ASP A 429 -24.69 21.82 19.34
N GLY A 430 -25.91 21.36 19.59
CA GLY A 430 -26.63 20.47 18.67
C GLY A 430 -26.17 19.01 18.68
N TYR A 431 -25.08 18.64 19.37
CA TYR A 431 -24.63 17.24 19.43
C TYR A 431 -25.31 16.44 20.55
N ALA A 432 -25.78 15.24 20.23
CA ALA A 432 -26.54 14.38 21.14
C ALA A 432 -25.64 13.52 22.06
N TYR A 433 -24.99 14.15 23.03
CA TYR A 433 -24.12 13.49 24.02
C TYR A 433 -24.79 12.37 24.82
N SER A 434 -23.97 11.42 25.30
CA SER A 434 -24.38 10.40 26.26
C SER A 434 -24.70 11.01 27.63
N ASN A 435 -25.56 10.35 28.41
CA ASN A 435 -25.81 10.76 29.80
C ASN A 435 -24.52 10.70 30.63
N ALA A 436 -23.62 9.75 30.34
CA ALA A 436 -22.33 9.63 31.02
C ALA A 436 -21.46 10.90 30.86
N LEU A 437 -21.33 11.42 29.63
CA LEU A 437 -20.55 12.64 29.39
C LEU A 437 -21.25 13.90 29.92
N LYS A 438 -22.59 13.95 29.85
CA LYS A 438 -23.36 15.04 30.48
C LYS A 438 -23.18 15.09 32.00
N ASN A 439 -23.12 13.93 32.65
CA ASN A 439 -22.87 13.85 34.10
C ASN A 439 -21.44 14.23 34.47
N LEU A 440 -20.45 13.93 33.62
CA LEU A 440 -19.09 14.43 33.81
C LEU A 440 -19.05 15.97 33.68
N ALA A 441 -19.75 16.50 32.68
CA ALA A 441 -19.86 17.93 32.43
C ALA A 441 -20.55 18.72 33.56
N SER A 442 -21.48 18.12 34.31
CA SER A 442 -22.27 18.83 35.33
C SER A 442 -21.44 19.38 36.49
N SER A 443 -20.18 18.98 36.61
CA SER A 443 -19.20 19.50 37.58
C SER A 443 -18.35 20.65 37.04
N GLY A 444 -18.67 21.17 35.85
CA GLY A 444 -17.92 22.27 35.21
C GLY A 444 -16.55 21.86 34.69
N GLN A 445 -16.31 20.56 34.50
CA GLN A 445 -15.04 20.05 34.01
C GLN A 445 -14.79 20.44 32.54
N VAL A 446 -13.52 20.69 32.24
CA VAL A 446 -13.01 21.01 30.90
C VAL A 446 -11.99 19.95 30.49
N TRP A 447 -11.87 19.69 29.19
CA TRP A 447 -10.89 18.75 28.64
C TRP A 447 -9.46 19.28 28.76
N THR A 448 -8.85 19.18 29.93
CA THR A 448 -7.42 19.42 30.10
C THR A 448 -6.59 18.30 29.46
N PRO A 449 -5.30 18.53 29.14
CA PRO A 449 -4.41 17.45 28.70
C PRO A 449 -4.42 16.23 29.63
N GLU A 450 -4.49 16.44 30.95
CA GLU A 450 -4.53 15.36 31.95
C GLU A 450 -5.85 14.58 31.89
N GLN A 451 -6.98 15.27 31.74
CA GLN A 451 -8.28 14.62 31.59
C GLN A 451 -8.39 13.85 30.27
N LEU A 452 -7.91 14.43 29.17
CA LEU A 452 -7.86 13.75 27.88
C LEU A 452 -6.96 12.52 27.97
N ASN A 453 -5.80 12.62 28.64
CA ASN A 453 -4.91 11.49 28.87
C ASN A 453 -5.61 10.36 29.62
N LEU A 454 -6.34 10.65 30.71
CA LEU A 454 -7.09 9.65 31.46
C LEU A 454 -8.24 9.05 30.63
N PHE A 455 -8.98 9.89 29.91
CA PHE A 455 -10.12 9.45 29.10
C PHE A 455 -9.67 8.54 27.96
N LEU A 456 -8.58 8.89 27.29
CA LEU A 456 -8.04 8.14 26.17
C LEU A 456 -7.44 6.78 26.58
N VAL A 457 -7.07 6.56 27.86
CA VAL A 457 -6.64 5.22 28.33
C VAL A 457 -7.76 4.20 28.17
N ALA A 458 -8.98 4.56 28.59
CA ALA A 458 -10.15 3.68 28.52
C ALA A 458 -11.45 4.50 28.69
N PRO A 459 -12.03 5.04 27.61
CA PRO A 459 -13.19 5.95 27.69
C PRO A 459 -14.38 5.36 28.44
N LYS A 460 -14.66 4.08 28.25
CA LYS A 460 -15.77 3.37 28.93
C LYS A 460 -15.51 3.13 30.42
N GLN A 461 -14.26 3.10 30.86
CA GLN A 461 -13.94 2.98 32.28
C GLN A 461 -14.06 4.33 32.98
N MET A 462 -13.58 5.41 32.34
CA MET A 462 -13.70 6.76 32.89
C MET A 462 -15.13 7.29 32.84
N ALA A 463 -15.88 6.99 31.77
CA ALA A 463 -17.26 7.42 31.58
C ALA A 463 -18.18 6.22 31.26
N PRO A 464 -18.55 5.38 32.25
CA PRO A 464 -19.43 4.24 32.03
C PRO A 464 -20.76 4.66 31.40
N GLY A 465 -21.09 4.07 30.24
CA GLY A 465 -22.26 4.45 29.44
C GLY A 465 -21.99 5.55 28.41
N THR A 466 -20.73 5.93 28.18
CA THR A 466 -20.36 6.75 27.02
C THR A 466 -20.72 6.06 25.72
N LYS A 467 -21.17 6.85 24.72
CA LYS A 467 -21.44 6.39 23.35
C LYS A 467 -20.17 6.25 22.51
N MET A 468 -19.02 6.67 23.05
CA MET A 468 -17.72 6.53 22.38
C MET A 468 -17.26 5.07 22.46
N GLU A 469 -17.44 4.34 21.36
CA GLU A 469 -17.01 2.95 21.18
C GLU A 469 -15.51 2.88 20.84
N PHE A 470 -14.67 3.42 21.72
CA PHE A 470 -13.21 3.38 21.58
C PHE A 470 -12.59 2.55 22.70
N THR A 471 -11.72 1.62 22.33
CA THR A 471 -11.09 0.68 23.28
C THR A 471 -10.01 1.31 24.15
N GLY A 472 -9.48 2.46 23.73
CA GLY A 472 -8.42 3.19 24.43
C GLY A 472 -7.06 3.12 23.74
N LEU A 473 -6.17 4.03 24.15
CA LEU A 473 -4.81 4.23 23.67
C LEU A 473 -3.84 4.06 24.85
N LEU A 474 -3.18 2.90 24.94
CA LEU A 474 -2.50 2.47 26.17
C LEU A 474 -1.09 3.06 26.36
N GLN A 475 -0.38 3.38 25.28
CA GLN A 475 0.96 3.95 25.37
C GLN A 475 0.90 5.43 25.78
N ALA A 476 1.74 5.82 26.73
CA ALA A 476 1.72 7.18 27.28
C ALA A 476 2.20 8.21 26.24
N GLU A 477 3.21 7.83 25.47
CA GLU A 477 3.82 8.63 24.41
C GLU A 477 2.83 8.88 23.28
N ASP A 478 2.01 7.88 22.93
CA ASP A 478 0.95 8.01 21.93
C ASP A 478 -0.13 8.97 22.39
N ARG A 479 -0.59 8.84 23.64
CA ARG A 479 -1.59 9.78 24.18
C ARG A 479 -1.04 11.19 24.24
N ALA A 480 0.19 11.38 24.71
CA ALA A 480 0.83 12.69 24.77
C ALA A 480 0.95 13.32 23.37
N ALA A 481 1.38 12.55 22.37
CA ALA A 481 1.47 13.00 20.99
C ALA A 481 0.08 13.37 20.41
N LEU A 482 -0.93 12.51 20.60
CA LEU A 482 -2.29 12.78 20.14
C LEU A 482 -2.88 14.02 20.82
N ILE A 483 -2.69 14.19 22.12
CA ILE A 483 -3.16 15.38 22.85
C ILE A 483 -2.46 16.64 22.37
N GLY A 484 -1.14 16.59 22.16
CA GLY A 484 -0.39 17.71 21.59
C GLY A 484 -0.85 18.08 20.17
N TYR A 485 -1.30 17.10 19.39
CA TYR A 485 -1.94 17.35 18.09
C TYR A 485 -3.32 18.00 18.26
N LEU A 486 -4.16 17.47 19.14
CA LEU A 486 -5.49 18.02 19.46
C LEU A 486 -5.44 19.47 19.98
N ASP A 487 -4.37 19.85 20.68
CA ASP A 487 -4.16 21.21 21.19
C ASP A 487 -3.88 22.24 20.08
N LYS A 488 -3.44 21.76 18.91
CA LYS A 488 -3.17 22.58 17.72
C LYS A 488 -4.37 22.69 16.76
N LEU A 489 -5.43 21.90 16.98
CA LEU A 489 -6.64 21.87 16.15
C LEU A 489 -7.60 22.98 16.54
#